data_AF-A0A381TUC9-F1
#
_entry.id   AF-A0A381TUC9-F1
#
_cell.length_a   1.000
_cell.length_b   1.000
_cell.length_c   1.000
_cell.angle_alpha   90.00
_cell.angle_beta   90.00
_cell.angle_gamma   90.00
#
_symmetry.space_group_name_H-M   'P 1'
#
loop_
_entity.id
_entity.type
_entity.pdbx_description
1 polymer ?
#
loop_
_entity_poly.entity_id
_entity_poly.type
_entity_poly.pdbx_seq_one_letter_code
_entity_poly.pdbx_strand_id
1 'polypeptide(L)'
;MIEYYVHNASSFAGDIDELFVVITWIIGVSFFLTLGAFIYFIIRFRRKKGVRAEYITGEKHKEKRFTHYPHYAVIALDVVIIAVNIIVWVHIKQTLPPKDNLVRVIGQQWSWSFIDAGPDGILD
;
A
#
# COMPACT_ATOMS: atom_id res chain seq x y z
N MET A 1 5.39 -13.26 -1.48
CA MET A 1 5.74 -12.45 -2.68
C MET A 1 7.14 -11.87 -2.53
N ILE A 2 7.49 -11.33 -1.36
CA ILE A 2 8.87 -10.90 -1.05
C ILE A 2 9.69 -12.10 -0.53
N GLU A 3 9.06 -13.00 0.23
CA GLU A 3 9.68 -14.24 0.73
C GLU A 3 10.32 -15.14 -0.35
N TYR A 4 9.82 -15.09 -1.60
CA TYR A 4 10.40 -15.82 -2.73
C TYR A 4 11.84 -15.35 -3.05
N TYR A 5 12.15 -14.08 -2.78
CA TYR A 5 13.47 -13.50 -3.03
C TYR A 5 14.34 -13.51 -1.79
N VAL A 6 13.75 -13.30 -0.60
CA VAL A 6 14.47 -13.23 0.68
C VAL A 6 13.63 -13.90 1.74
N HIS A 7 14.14 -14.93 2.39
CA HIS A 7 13.41 -15.64 3.45
C HIS A 7 13.13 -14.73 4.66
N ASN A 8 11.98 -14.95 5.30
CA ASN A 8 11.59 -14.25 6.51
C ASN A 8 12.60 -14.51 7.65
N ALA A 9 13.09 -13.43 8.26
CA ALA A 9 14.12 -13.47 9.31
C ALA A 9 13.66 -12.89 10.66
N SER A 10 12.38 -12.51 10.79
CA SER A 10 11.78 -12.06 12.06
C SER A 10 10.32 -12.46 12.16
N SER A 11 9.80 -12.53 13.39
CA SER A 11 8.38 -12.80 13.64
C SER A 11 7.44 -11.74 13.04
N PHE A 12 7.93 -10.52 12.81
CA PHE A 12 7.16 -9.42 12.21
C PHE A 12 7.19 -9.42 10.68
N ALA A 13 8.12 -10.16 10.06
CA ALA A 13 8.29 -10.14 8.61
C ALA A 13 7.05 -10.70 7.88
N GLY A 14 6.41 -11.73 8.46
CA GLY A 14 5.19 -12.31 7.91
C GLY A 14 4.02 -11.32 7.84
N ASP A 15 3.79 -10.56 8.92
CA ASP A 15 2.72 -9.54 8.97
C ASP A 15 2.91 -8.46 7.89
N ILE A 16 4.16 -8.06 7.66
CA ILE A 16 4.52 -7.07 6.63
C ILE A 16 4.30 -7.66 5.23
N ASP A 17 4.72 -8.91 4.99
CA ASP A 17 4.54 -9.58 3.72
C ASP A 17 3.06 -9.74 3.37
N GLU A 18 2.21 -10.12 4.33
CA GLU A 18 0.76 -10.22 4.15
C GLU A 18 0.15 -8.85 3.81
N LEU A 19 0.57 -7.79 4.51
CA LEU A 19 0.14 -6.42 4.20
C LEU A 19 0.47 -6.04 2.75
N PHE A 20 1.68 -6.34 2.26
CA PHE A 20 2.06 -6.10 0.88
C PHE A 20 1.24 -6.92 -0.12
N VAL A 21 0.93 -8.18 0.20
CA VAL A 21 0.06 -9.03 -0.65
C VAL A 21 -1.34 -8.42 -0.76
N VAL A 22 -1.94 -8.01 0.35
CA VAL A 22 -3.26 -7.35 0.36
C VAL A 22 -3.26 -6.07 -0.46
N ILE A 23 -2.27 -5.19 -0.25
CA ILE A 23 -2.13 -3.94 -1.02
C ILE A 23 -1.97 -4.23 -2.52
N THR A 24 -1.14 -5.21 -2.87
CA THR A 24 -0.90 -5.61 -4.27
C THR A 24 -2.19 -6.05 -4.95
N TRP A 25 -3.03 -6.84 -4.29
CA TRP A 25 -4.31 -7.26 -4.83
C TRP A 25 -5.29 -6.11 -5.00
N ILE A 26 -5.38 -5.21 -4.02
CA ILE A 26 -6.26 -4.03 -4.08
C ILE A 26 -5.88 -3.15 -5.27
N ILE A 27 -4.59 -2.84 -5.43
CA ILE A 27 -4.09 -2.02 -6.53
C ILE A 27 -4.24 -2.77 -7.86
N GLY A 28 -3.90 -4.06 -7.91
CA GLY A 28 -3.97 -4.87 -9.11
C GLY A 28 -5.38 -4.99 -9.67
N VAL A 29 -6.37 -5.30 -8.82
CA VAL A 29 -7.78 -5.34 -9.22
C VAL A 29 -8.24 -3.98 -9.74
N SER A 30 -7.92 -2.90 -9.01
CA SER A 30 -8.28 -1.53 -9.41
C SER A 30 -7.66 -1.12 -10.74
N PHE A 31 -6.40 -1.53 -10.98
CA PHE A 31 -5.69 -1.32 -12.24
C PHE A 31 -6.41 -2.02 -13.39
N PHE A 32 -6.72 -3.31 -13.28
CA PHE A 32 -7.40 -4.05 -14.34
C PHE A 32 -8.82 -3.54 -14.59
N LEU A 33 -9.57 -3.14 -13.55
CA LEU A 33 -10.88 -2.53 -13.71
C LEU A 33 -10.80 -1.19 -14.48
N THR A 34 -9.85 -0.34 -14.12
CA THR A 34 -9.64 0.96 -14.78
C THR A 34 -9.19 0.78 -16.22
N LEU A 35 -8.25 -0.13 -16.46
CA LEU A 35 -7.78 -0.45 -17.81
C LEU A 35 -8.91 -1.04 -18.68
N GLY A 36 -9.71 -1.95 -18.11
CA GLY A 36 -10.87 -2.51 -18.77
C GLY A 36 -11.91 -1.45 -19.13
N ALA A 37 -12.21 -0.53 -18.22
CA ALA A 37 -13.09 0.61 -18.48
C ALA A 37 -12.55 1.52 -19.59
N PHE A 38 -11.24 1.80 -19.58
CA PHE A 38 -10.58 2.60 -20.61
C PHE A 38 -10.68 1.95 -21.99
N ILE A 39 -10.34 0.67 -22.11
CA ILE A 39 -10.47 -0.10 -23.36
C ILE A 39 -11.93 -0.15 -23.80
N TYR A 40 -12.86 -0.40 -22.88
CA TYR A 40 -14.30 -0.38 -23.16
C TYR A 40 -14.73 0.96 -23.77
N PHE A 41 -14.30 2.09 -23.20
CA PHE A 41 -14.64 3.41 -23.73
C PHE A 41 -14.04 3.68 -25.11
N ILE A 42 -12.81 3.24 -25.37
CA ILE A 42 -12.20 3.33 -26.71
C ILE A 42 -13.08 2.60 -27.73
N ILE A 43 -13.51 1.39 -27.42
CA ILE A 43 -14.30 0.57 -28.35
C ILE A 43 -15.73 1.11 -28.48
N ARG A 44 -16.39 1.42 -27.36
CA ARG A 44 -17.80 1.81 -27.29
C ARG A 44 -18.06 3.19 -27.86
N PHE A 45 -17.14 4.13 -27.66
CA PHE A 45 -17.22 5.53 -28.08
C PHE A 45 -16.29 5.87 -29.25
N ARG A 46 -15.81 4.85 -29.99
CA ARG A 46 -15.07 5.05 -31.24
C ARG A 46 -15.87 5.90 -32.22
N ARG A 47 -15.17 6.81 -32.92
CA ARG A 47 -15.78 7.67 -33.96
C ARG A 47 -16.52 6.85 -35.01
N LYS A 48 -17.79 7.19 -35.24
CA LYS A 48 -18.62 6.64 -36.32
C LYS A 48 -19.02 7.76 -37.27
N LYS A 49 -18.99 7.51 -38.58
CA LYS A 49 -19.45 8.50 -39.58
C LYS A 49 -20.93 8.84 -39.31
N GLY A 50 -21.27 10.12 -39.33
CA GLY A 50 -22.63 10.61 -39.10
C GLY A 50 -23.08 10.70 -37.63
N VAL A 51 -22.30 10.22 -36.66
CA VAL A 51 -22.61 10.32 -35.23
C VAL A 51 -21.84 11.50 -34.63
N ARG A 52 -22.54 12.46 -34.03
CA ARG A 52 -21.94 13.57 -33.28
C ARG A 52 -21.74 13.17 -31.82
N ALA A 53 -20.69 13.71 -31.19
CA ALA A 53 -20.47 13.54 -29.75
C ALA A 53 -21.56 14.28 -28.95
N GLU A 54 -21.95 13.73 -27.82
CA GLU A 54 -22.84 14.41 -26.87
C GLU A 54 -22.11 15.58 -26.19
N TYR A 55 -22.80 16.70 -26.02
CA TYR A 55 -22.27 17.86 -25.31
C TYR A 55 -22.63 17.77 -23.83
N ILE A 56 -21.70 17.26 -23.03
CA ILE A 56 -21.85 17.08 -21.59
C ILE A 56 -21.13 18.23 -20.90
N THR A 57 -21.82 19.03 -20.10
CA THR A 57 -21.22 20.19 -19.40
C THR A 57 -20.52 19.79 -18.11
N GLY A 58 -20.88 18.64 -17.50
CA GLY A 58 -20.27 18.14 -16.28
C GLY A 58 -20.82 18.78 -15.00
N GLU A 59 -21.83 19.65 -15.11
CA GLU A 59 -22.40 20.37 -13.96
C GLU A 59 -23.26 19.44 -13.10
N LYS A 60 -24.00 18.52 -13.73
CA LYS A 60 -24.95 17.65 -13.02
C LYS A 60 -24.25 16.45 -12.40
N HIS A 61 -24.63 16.09 -11.17
CA HIS A 61 -24.13 14.87 -10.51
C HIS A 61 -24.35 13.59 -11.32
N LYS A 62 -25.44 13.51 -12.10
CA LYS A 62 -25.72 12.36 -12.99
C LYS A 62 -24.65 12.16 -14.06
N GLU A 63 -24.02 13.23 -14.52
CA GLU A 63 -22.96 13.20 -15.55
C GLU A 63 -21.62 12.75 -14.93
N LYS A 64 -21.43 12.95 -13.63
CA LYS A 64 -20.23 12.58 -12.86
C LYS A 64 -20.34 11.21 -12.19
N ARG A 65 -21.41 10.45 -12.47
CA ARG A 65 -21.71 9.20 -11.77
C ARG A 65 -20.61 8.15 -11.92
N PHE A 66 -19.96 8.11 -13.09
CA PHE A 66 -18.85 7.22 -13.37
C PHE A 66 -17.59 7.54 -12.54
N THR A 67 -17.45 8.78 -12.07
CA THR A 67 -16.35 9.20 -11.18
C THR A 67 -16.72 9.00 -9.71
N HIS A 68 -17.98 9.28 -9.34
CA HIS A 68 -18.44 9.15 -7.96
C HIS A 68 -18.38 7.71 -7.45
N TYR A 69 -18.78 6.71 -8.25
CA TYR A 69 -18.78 5.32 -7.76
C TYR A 69 -17.38 4.78 -7.41
N PRO A 70 -16.36 4.87 -8.30
CA PRO A 70 -15.00 4.47 -7.94
C PRO A 70 -14.45 5.27 -6.77
N HIS A 71 -14.73 6.58 -6.71
CA HIS A 71 -14.27 7.45 -5.63
C HIS A 71 -14.78 6.98 -4.26
N TYR A 72 -16.09 6.71 -4.13
CA TYR A 72 -16.65 6.22 -2.87
C TYR A 72 -16.17 4.80 -2.52
N ALA A 73 -15.96 3.94 -3.52
CA ALA A 73 -15.40 2.62 -3.30
C ALA A 73 -13.98 2.70 -2.73
N VAL A 74 -13.13 3.59 -3.26
CA VAL A 74 -11.77 3.82 -2.75
C VAL A 74 -11.81 4.35 -1.33
N ILE A 75 -12.64 5.35 -1.03
CA ILE A 75 -12.78 5.88 0.33
C ILE A 75 -13.17 4.78 1.33
N ALA A 76 -14.10 3.90 0.96
CA ALA A 76 -14.51 2.79 1.82
C ALA A 76 -13.35 1.81 2.07
N LEU A 77 -12.56 1.50 1.05
CA LEU A 77 -11.37 0.66 1.19
C LEU A 77 -10.30 1.33 2.06
N ASP A 78 -10.07 2.64 1.88
CA ASP A 78 -9.08 3.39 2.66
C ASP A 78 -9.37 3.33 4.16
N VAL A 79 -10.63 3.46 4.56
CA VAL A 79 -11.03 3.35 5.98
C VAL A 79 -10.63 1.98 6.55
N VAL A 80 -10.83 0.90 5.80
CA VAL A 80 -10.45 -0.46 6.22
C VAL A 80 -8.93 -0.60 6.29
N ILE A 81 -8.21 -0.14 5.27
CA ILE A 81 -6.75 -0.22 5.19
C ILE A 81 -6.10 0.56 6.35
N ILE A 82 -6.60 1.77 6.63
CA ILE A 82 -6.11 2.61 7.73
C ILE A 82 -6.28 1.89 9.07
N ALA A 83 -7.44 1.28 9.31
CA ALA A 83 -7.68 0.52 10.54
C ALA A 83 -6.70 -0.65 10.71
N VAL A 84 -6.48 -1.45 9.65
CA VAL A 84 -5.53 -2.57 9.66
C VAL A 84 -4.09 -2.07 9.86
N ASN A 85 -3.71 -1.00 9.16
CA ASN A 85 -2.38 -0.40 9.26
C ASN A 85 -2.09 0.06 10.69
N ILE A 86 -3.04 0.74 11.34
CA ILE A 86 -2.89 1.17 12.74
C ILE A 86 -2.61 -0.04 13.65
N ILE A 87 -3.36 -1.14 13.51
CA ILE A 87 -3.17 -2.34 14.33
C ILE A 87 -1.75 -2.93 14.13
N VAL A 88 -1.33 -3.09 12.88
CA VAL A 88 0.01 -3.62 12.53
C VAL A 88 1.11 -2.69 13.03
N TRP A 89 0.93 -1.37 12.88
CA TRP A 89 1.90 -0.37 13.34
C TRP A 89 2.09 -0.40 14.85
N VAL A 90 0.99 -0.49 15.62
CA VAL A 90 1.05 -0.65 17.07
C VAL A 90 1.85 -1.91 17.42
N HIS A 91 1.57 -3.03 16.77
CA HIS A 91 2.25 -4.30 17.02
C HIS A 91 3.77 -4.23 16.78
N ILE A 92 4.17 -3.66 15.65
CA ILE A 92 5.58 -3.67 15.18
C ILE A 92 6.41 -2.54 15.81
N LYS A 93 5.78 -1.42 16.23
CA LYS A 93 6.51 -0.23 16.67
C LYS A 93 6.26 0.21 18.10
N GLN A 94 5.09 -0.07 18.66
CA GLN A 94 4.72 0.44 19.99
C GLN A 94 4.76 -0.64 21.06
N THR A 95 4.26 -1.85 20.76
CA THR A 95 4.25 -2.98 21.67
C THR A 95 5.44 -3.91 21.40
N LEU A 96 6.65 -3.36 21.49
CA LEU A 96 7.86 -4.15 21.36
C LEU A 96 8.07 -5.01 22.63
N PRO A 97 8.56 -6.26 22.48
CA PRO A 97 8.98 -7.04 23.63
C PRO A 97 10.13 -6.33 24.37
N PRO A 98 10.39 -6.70 25.64
CA PRO A 98 11.60 -6.27 26.33
C PRO A 98 12.84 -6.53 25.47
N LYS A 99 13.81 -5.61 25.52
CA LYS A 99 15.04 -5.75 24.74
C LYS A 99 15.90 -6.84 25.35
N ASP A 100 16.19 -7.89 24.60
CA ASP A 100 17.07 -8.98 25.04
C ASP A 100 18.56 -8.60 24.96
N ASN A 101 18.96 -7.89 23.90
CA ASN A 101 20.32 -7.38 23.74
C ASN A 101 20.29 -5.93 23.23
N LEU A 102 21.26 -5.13 23.69
CA LEU A 102 21.39 -3.73 23.34
C LEU A 102 22.64 -3.51 22.49
N VAL A 103 22.43 -3.15 21.21
CA VAL A 103 23.52 -2.87 20.27
C VAL A 103 23.43 -1.42 19.82
N ARG A 104 24.51 -0.65 20.00
CA ARG A 104 24.67 0.69 19.44
C ARG A 104 25.20 0.57 18.02
N VAL A 105 24.49 1.16 17.06
CA VAL A 105 24.89 1.23 15.65
C VAL A 105 25.34 2.65 15.34
N ILE A 106 26.60 2.82 14.91
CA ILE A 106 27.20 4.11 14.58
C ILE A 106 27.39 4.20 13.07
N GLY A 107 26.69 5.14 12.43
CA GLY A 107 26.87 5.44 11.01
C GLY A 107 28.07 6.35 10.77
N GLN A 108 28.91 6.00 9.80
CA GLN A 108 30.09 6.75 9.37
C GLN A 108 30.03 6.95 7.84
N GLN A 109 30.90 7.81 7.28
CA GLN A 109 31.03 7.92 5.83
C GLN A 109 31.48 6.57 5.24
N TRP A 110 30.56 5.90 4.53
CA TRP A 110 30.75 4.56 3.94
C TRP A 110 31.15 3.45 4.91
N SER A 111 30.77 3.54 6.20
CA SER A 111 31.07 2.51 7.19
C SER A 111 30.01 2.48 8.30
N TRP A 112 29.93 1.34 8.99
CA TRP A 112 29.10 1.14 10.17
C TRP A 112 29.94 0.48 11.26
N SER A 113 29.87 1.00 12.49
CA SER A 113 30.47 0.37 13.67
C SER A 113 29.37 -0.07 14.63
N PHE A 114 29.58 -1.21 15.29
CA PHE A 114 28.63 -1.84 16.19
C PHE A 114 29.29 -2.00 17.56
N ILE A 115 28.58 -1.64 18.63
CA ILE A 115 28.99 -1.84 20.01
C ILE A 115 27.90 -2.64 20.71
N ASP A 116 28.25 -3.82 21.20
CA ASP A 116 27.39 -4.66 22.04
C ASP A 116 27.58 -4.25 23.50
N ALA A 117 26.48 -4.11 24.25
CA ALA A 117 26.51 -3.71 25.65
C ALA A 117 27.10 -4.78 26.59
N GLY A 118 27.31 -6.01 26.12
CA GLY A 118 27.92 -7.07 26.92
C GLY A 118 27.06 -7.51 28.13
N PRO A 119 27.65 -8.27 29.07
CA PRO A 119 26.92 -8.86 30.19
C PRO A 119 26.35 -7.87 31.22
N ASP A 120 26.91 -6.67 31.32
CA ASP A 120 26.43 -5.62 32.24
C ASP A 120 25.28 -4.79 31.62
N GLY A 121 25.06 -4.89 30.31
CA GLY A 121 23.96 -4.24 29.60
C GLY A 121 24.11 -2.72 29.51
N ILE A 122 25.31 -2.21 29.78
CA ILE A 122 25.61 -0.77 29.78
C ILE A 122 26.37 -0.45 28.50
N LEU A 123 25.86 0.51 27.75
CA LEU A 123 26.64 1.14 26.69
C LEU A 123 27.41 2.31 27.30
N ASP A 124 28.72 2.25 27.19
CA ASP A 124 29.68 3.30 27.56
C ASP A 124 29.41 4.66 26.90
#